data_AF-A0A950T416-F1
#
_entry.id   AF-A0A950T416-F1
#
_cell.length_a   1.000
_cell.length_b   1.000
_cell.length_c   1.000
_cell.angle_alpha   90.00
_cell.angle_beta   90.00
_cell.angle_gamma   90.00
#
_symmetry.space_group_name_H-M   'P 1'
#
loop_
_entity.id
_entity.type
_entity.pdbx_description
1 polymer ?
#
loop_
_entity_poly.entity_id
_entity_poly.type
_entity_poly.pdbx_seq_one_letter_code
_entity_poly.pdbx_strand_id
1 'polypeptide(L)'
;MNADPHKNDELMSKLPPGSLIINATGMGKDRPGSPISDEGVFPMHGIAWELNYRGELNFLRQARAQAQQRDLKVHDGWHYFVISWIAHIADIFDQKVTPEQFKQLAEKAEQIRL
;
A
#
# COMPACT_ATOMS: atom_id res chain seq x y z
N MET A 1 -19.44 4.32 -4.10
CA MET A 1 -18.56 5.48 -3.83
C MET A 1 -17.15 5.34 -4.41
N ASN A 2 -16.56 4.13 -4.53
CA ASN A 2 -15.16 3.98 -5.01
C ASN A 2 -15.02 3.45 -6.47
N ALA A 3 -16.09 3.47 -7.26
CA ALA A 3 -16.10 2.83 -8.58
C ALA A 3 -15.60 3.73 -9.72
N ASP A 4 -15.61 5.05 -9.51
CA ASP A 4 -15.23 6.02 -10.53
C ASP A 4 -13.85 6.61 -10.19
N PRO A 5 -12.78 6.21 -10.92
CA PRO A 5 -11.43 6.69 -10.64
C PRO A 5 -11.27 8.21 -10.79
N HIS A 6 -12.02 8.84 -11.69
CA HIS A 6 -11.89 10.29 -11.94
C HIS A 6 -12.39 11.13 -10.76
N LYS A 7 -13.40 10.64 -10.02
CA LYS A 7 -13.84 11.29 -8.77
C LYS A 7 -12.77 11.20 -7.70
N ASN A 8 -12.06 10.07 -7.64
CA ASN A 8 -10.97 9.90 -6.68
C ASN A 8 -9.78 10.78 -7.05
N ASP A 9 -9.50 10.98 -8.34
CA ASP A 9 -8.48 11.93 -8.80
C ASP A 9 -8.81 13.36 -8.34
N GLU A 10 -10.06 13.81 -8.52
CA GLU A 10 -10.51 15.14 -8.10
C GLU A 10 -10.41 15.35 -6.58
N LEU A 11 -10.72 14.31 -5.79
CA LEU A 11 -10.56 14.36 -4.35
C LEU A 11 -9.07 14.42 -3.97
N MET A 12 -8.25 13.58 -4.60
CA MET A 12 -6.82 13.50 -4.34
C MET A 12 -6.12 14.82 -4.69
N SER A 13 -6.49 15.47 -5.79
CA SER A 13 -5.86 16.72 -6.24
C SER A 13 -6.12 17.90 -5.31
N LYS A 14 -7.16 17.83 -4.46
CA LYS A 14 -7.51 18.86 -3.48
C LYS A 14 -6.80 18.69 -2.15
N LEU A 15 -6.09 17.58 -1.95
CA LEU A 15 -5.41 17.31 -0.68
C LEU A 15 -4.15 18.15 -0.54
N PRO A 16 -3.86 18.65 0.69
CA PRO A 16 -2.67 19.44 0.93
C PRO A 16 -1.40 18.59 0.76
N PRO A 17 -0.24 19.22 0.48
CA PRO A 17 1.06 18.55 0.54
C PRO A 17 1.25 17.78 1.86
N GLY A 18 1.94 16.64 1.80
CA GLY A 18 2.17 15.77 2.97
C GLY A 18 1.03 14.81 3.28
N SER A 19 -0.06 14.82 2.51
CA SER A 19 -1.20 13.92 2.74
C SER A 19 -0.88 12.44 2.46
N LEU A 20 -1.56 11.54 3.17
CA LEU A 20 -1.49 10.09 2.99
C LEU A 20 -2.64 9.62 2.10
N ILE A 21 -2.30 8.94 1.01
CA ILE A 21 -3.23 8.32 0.07
C ILE A 21 -3.06 6.81 0.15
N ILE A 22 -4.14 6.08 0.43
CA ILE A 22 -4.09 4.63 0.63
C ILE A 22 -5.05 3.94 -0.34
N ASN A 23 -4.55 2.97 -1.12
CA ASN A 23 -5.41 1.97 -1.75
C ASN A 23 -5.75 0.90 -0.69
N ALA A 24 -6.91 1.07 -0.04
CA ALA A 24 -7.47 0.10 0.91
C ALA A 24 -8.62 -0.72 0.28
N THR A 25 -8.62 -0.85 -1.04
CA THR A 25 -9.60 -1.65 -1.78
C THR A 25 -8.96 -2.94 -2.30
N GLY A 26 -9.78 -3.87 -2.80
CA GLY A 26 -9.27 -5.04 -3.52
C GLY A 26 -8.84 -4.75 -4.97
N MET A 27 -8.90 -3.50 -5.46
CA MET A 27 -8.47 -3.17 -6.83
C MET A 27 -6.95 -3.26 -6.96
N GLY A 28 -6.47 -3.90 -8.02
CA GLY A 28 -5.07 -4.26 -8.24
C GLY A 28 -4.67 -5.61 -7.64
N LYS A 29 -5.58 -6.29 -6.92
CA LYS A 29 -5.36 -7.63 -6.31
C LYS A 29 -6.49 -8.62 -6.59
N ASP A 30 -7.68 -8.29 -6.11
CA ASP A 30 -8.89 -9.12 -6.20
C ASP A 30 -9.77 -8.70 -7.38
N ARG A 31 -9.67 -7.42 -7.79
CA ARG A 31 -10.27 -6.88 -9.01
C ARG A 31 -9.19 -6.16 -9.85
N PRO A 32 -9.25 -6.21 -11.18
CA PRO A 32 -8.30 -5.47 -12.03
C PRO A 32 -8.39 -3.94 -11.82
N GLY A 33 -7.34 -3.24 -12.25
CA GLY A 33 -7.33 -1.77 -12.29
C GLY A 33 -6.78 -1.08 -11.03
N SER A 34 -7.16 0.18 -10.85
CA SER A 34 -6.72 1.07 -9.77
C SER A 34 -7.90 1.93 -9.29
N PRO A 35 -7.97 2.33 -8.00
CA PRO A 35 -8.96 3.28 -7.53
C PRO A 35 -8.75 4.70 -8.09
N ILE A 36 -7.62 5.00 -8.73
CA ILE A 36 -7.35 6.28 -9.41
C ILE A 36 -7.07 6.03 -10.90
N SER A 37 -7.26 7.05 -11.73
CA SER A 37 -6.91 6.94 -13.15
C SER A 37 -5.39 7.14 -13.34
N ASP A 38 -4.89 6.90 -14.56
CA ASP A 38 -3.51 7.22 -14.88
C ASP A 38 -3.23 8.75 -14.91
N GLU A 39 -4.28 9.58 -14.91
CA GLU A 39 -4.19 11.04 -14.81
C GLU A 39 -4.17 11.55 -13.36
N GLY A 40 -4.43 10.69 -12.38
CA GLY A 40 -4.48 11.06 -10.96
C GLY A 40 -3.15 11.62 -10.47
N VAL A 41 -3.18 12.81 -9.84
CA VAL A 41 -1.98 13.50 -9.35
C VAL A 41 -1.89 13.40 -7.82
N PHE A 42 -0.85 12.74 -7.31
CA PHE A 42 -0.62 12.63 -5.86
C PHE A 42 -0.27 14.00 -5.23
N PRO A 43 -0.52 14.23 -3.93
CA PRO A 43 -0.07 15.46 -3.26
C PRO A 43 1.47 15.53 -3.17
N MET A 44 2.05 16.74 -3.23
CA MET A 44 3.50 16.93 -3.03
C MET A 44 3.94 16.46 -1.64
N HIS A 45 5.14 15.89 -1.51
CA HIS A 45 5.67 15.36 -0.23
C HIS A 45 4.77 14.31 0.42
N GLY A 46 3.85 13.73 -0.35
CA GLY A 46 2.82 12.83 0.13
C GLY A 46 3.33 11.42 0.42
N ILE A 47 2.46 10.64 1.04
CA ILE A 47 2.68 9.21 1.24
C ILE A 47 1.65 8.46 0.40
N ALA A 48 2.11 7.56 -0.47
CA ALA A 48 1.25 6.66 -1.22
C ALA A 48 1.43 5.25 -0.67
N TRP A 49 0.34 4.61 -0.25
CA TRP A 49 0.38 3.26 0.31
C TRP A 49 -0.59 2.33 -0.40
N GLU A 50 -0.02 1.34 -1.09
CA GLU A 50 -0.78 0.21 -1.62
C GLU A 50 -0.89 -0.85 -0.52
N LEU A 51 -2.08 -1.10 0.05
CA LEU A 51 -2.23 -2.17 1.05
C LEU A 51 -2.23 -3.56 0.42
N ASN A 52 -2.47 -3.65 -0.88
CA ASN A 52 -2.34 -4.91 -1.59
C ASN A 52 -0.86 -5.33 -1.68
N TYR A 53 -0.63 -6.65 -1.65
CA TYR A 53 0.71 -7.24 -1.60
C TYR A 53 1.00 -8.19 -2.77
N ARG A 54 0.00 -8.43 -3.63
CA ARG A 54 0.08 -9.29 -4.83
C ARG A 54 -0.88 -8.79 -5.90
N GLY A 55 -0.66 -9.20 -7.15
CA GLY A 55 -1.51 -8.85 -8.29
C GLY A 55 -0.87 -7.78 -9.18
N GLU A 56 -1.69 -7.05 -9.91
CA GLU A 56 -1.26 -6.01 -10.86
C GLU A 56 -0.71 -4.77 -10.16
N LEU A 57 -1.25 -4.42 -8.99
CA LEU A 57 -0.81 -3.29 -8.16
C LEU A 57 -0.68 -1.97 -8.94
N ASN A 58 -1.67 -1.67 -9.80
CA ASN A 58 -1.61 -0.51 -10.70
C ASN A 58 -1.48 0.82 -9.94
N PHE A 59 -2.11 0.98 -8.78
CA PHE A 59 -1.95 2.15 -7.90
C PHE A 59 -0.50 2.33 -7.43
N LEU A 60 0.18 1.24 -7.04
CA LEU A 60 1.59 1.26 -6.68
C LEU A 60 2.47 1.69 -7.86
N ARG A 61 2.17 1.21 -9.08
CA ARG A 61 2.86 1.65 -10.30
C ARG A 61 2.67 3.14 -10.55
N GLN A 62 1.43 3.63 -10.46
CA GLN A 62 1.08 5.05 -10.64
C GLN A 62 1.81 5.94 -9.63
N ALA A 63 1.85 5.53 -8.35
CA ALA A 63 2.58 6.24 -7.30
C ALA A 63 4.09 6.28 -7.57
N ARG A 64 4.69 5.14 -7.95
CA ARG A 64 6.13 5.05 -8.30
C ARG A 64 6.50 5.96 -9.48
N ALA A 65 5.63 6.07 -10.48
CA ALA A 65 5.86 6.95 -11.63
C ALA A 65 5.96 8.44 -11.23
N GLN A 66 5.31 8.85 -10.13
CA GLN A 66 5.31 10.23 -9.66
C GLN A 66 6.28 10.47 -8.48
N ALA A 67 6.94 9.42 -7.97
CA ALA A 67 7.64 9.48 -6.70
C ALA A 67 8.78 10.52 -6.67
N GLN A 68 9.63 10.53 -7.70
CA GLN A 68 10.75 11.48 -7.77
C GLN A 68 10.26 12.92 -7.99
N GLN A 69 9.31 13.13 -8.91
CA GLN A 69 8.85 14.47 -9.26
C GLN A 69 8.11 15.16 -8.10
N ARG A 70 7.45 14.37 -7.24
CA ARG A 70 6.56 14.88 -6.20
C ARG A 70 7.04 14.60 -4.79
N ASP A 71 8.26 14.08 -4.64
CA ASP A 71 8.85 13.68 -3.35
C ASP A 71 7.93 12.74 -2.56
N LEU A 72 7.38 11.72 -3.24
CA LEU A 72 6.47 10.77 -2.61
C LEU A 72 7.23 9.68 -1.88
N LYS A 73 6.76 9.37 -0.67
CA LYS A 73 7.09 8.12 0.01
C LYS A 73 6.11 7.05 -0.45
N VAL A 74 6.61 6.03 -1.13
CA VAL A 74 5.78 4.95 -1.68
C VAL A 74 6.00 3.67 -0.90
N HIS A 75 4.91 3.12 -0.36
CA HIS A 75 4.90 1.88 0.40
C HIS A 75 4.02 0.82 -0.26
N ASP A 76 4.47 -0.43 -0.25
CA ASP A 76 3.66 -1.58 -0.65
C ASP A 76 3.07 -2.30 0.57
N GLY A 77 2.17 -3.25 0.31
CA GLY A 77 1.41 -3.94 1.34
C GLY A 77 2.11 -5.15 1.93
N TRP A 78 3.29 -5.53 1.42
CA TRP A 78 3.92 -6.80 1.78
C TRP A 78 4.29 -6.86 3.26
N HIS A 79 4.94 -5.81 3.77
CA HIS A 79 5.34 -5.75 5.17
C HIS A 79 4.14 -5.82 6.12
N TYR A 80 3.06 -5.10 5.79
CA TYR A 80 1.81 -5.13 6.54
C TYR A 80 1.15 -6.53 6.49
N PHE A 81 1.14 -7.17 5.33
CA PHE A 81 0.65 -8.53 5.16
C PHE A 81 1.40 -9.52 6.05
N VAL A 82 2.74 -9.49 6.04
CA VAL A 82 3.55 -10.41 6.84
C VAL A 82 3.35 -10.19 8.34
N ILE A 83 3.43 -8.95 8.81
CA ILE A 83 3.29 -8.65 10.24
C ILE A 83 1.88 -9.00 10.74
N SER A 84 0.84 -8.69 9.97
CA SER A 84 -0.53 -9.01 10.37
C SER A 84 -0.76 -10.51 10.51
N TRP A 85 -0.21 -11.34 9.62
CA TRP A 85 -0.29 -12.80 9.75
C TRP A 85 0.53 -13.34 10.92
N ILE A 86 1.73 -12.81 11.16
CA ILE A 86 2.53 -13.22 12.33
C ILE A 86 1.77 -12.90 13.62
N ALA A 87 1.21 -11.69 13.74
CA ALA A 87 0.45 -11.27 14.91
C ALA A 87 -0.78 -12.16 15.11
N HIS A 88 -1.55 -12.41 14.05
CA HIS A 88 -2.76 -13.24 14.15
C HIS A 88 -2.47 -14.70 14.53
N ILE A 89 -1.40 -15.28 13.97
CA ILE A 89 -0.96 -16.64 14.33
C ILE A 89 -0.52 -16.67 15.80
N ALA A 90 0.23 -15.67 16.26
CA ALA A 90 0.65 -15.57 17.65
C ALA A 90 -0.55 -15.52 18.61
N ASP A 91 -1.57 -14.74 18.29
CA ASP A 91 -2.81 -14.65 19.06
C ASP A 91 -3.54 -16.00 19.15
N ILE A 92 -3.62 -16.77 18.05
CA ILE A 92 -4.25 -18.11 18.03
C ILE A 92 -3.54 -19.07 18.99
N PHE A 93 -2.22 -18.97 19.11
CA PHE A 93 -1.41 -19.86 19.94
C PHE A 93 -1.10 -19.31 21.34
N ASP A 94 -1.70 -18.18 21.73
CA ASP A 94 -1.41 -17.46 22.98
C ASP A 94 0.11 -17.22 23.17
N GLN A 95 0.81 -16.92 22.07
CA GLN A 95 2.23 -16.64 22.06
C GLN A 95 2.48 -15.14 21.97
N LYS A 96 3.52 -14.68 22.66
CA LYS A 96 4.03 -13.32 22.49
C LYS A 96 5.12 -13.33 21.42
N VAL A 97 5.01 -12.43 20.44
CA VAL A 97 6.06 -12.16 19.46
C VAL A 97 6.72 -10.84 19.83
N THR A 98 8.01 -10.88 20.13
CA THR A 98 8.79 -9.67 20.42
C THR A 98 9.06 -8.87 19.14
N PRO A 99 9.35 -7.56 19.23
CA PRO A 99 9.74 -6.77 18.06
C PRO A 99 10.91 -7.36 17.25
N GLU A 100 11.88 -7.97 17.95
CA GLU A 100 13.02 -8.63 17.31
C GLU A 100 12.60 -9.88 16.54
N GLN A 101 11.68 -10.68 17.09
CA GLN A 101 11.12 -11.84 16.38
C GLN A 101 10.29 -11.42 15.17
N PHE A 102 9.50 -10.35 15.27
CA PHE A 102 8.79 -9.79 14.12
C PHE A 102 9.75 -9.41 13.00
N LYS A 103 10.83 -8.70 13.35
CA LYS A 103 11.87 -8.31 12.39
C LYS A 103 12.50 -9.53 11.71
N GLN A 104 12.92 -10.53 12.48
CA GLN A 104 13.54 -11.74 11.93
C GLN A 104 12.59 -12.54 11.02
N LEU A 105 11.32 -12.65 11.40
CA LEU A 105 10.31 -13.32 10.58
C LEU A 105 10.00 -12.54 9.30
N ALA A 106 9.91 -11.21 9.38
CA ALA A 106 9.71 -10.35 8.22
C ALA A 106 10.89 -10.41 7.24
N GLU A 107 12.13 -10.39 7.74
CA GLU A 107 13.35 -10.53 6.92
C GLU A 107 13.39 -11.88 6.18
N LYS A 108 13.00 -12.97 6.86
CA LYS A 108 12.90 -14.30 6.23
C LYS A 108 11.79 -14.35 5.18
N ALA A 109 10.66 -13.71 5.43
CA ALA A 109 9.57 -13.63 4.45
C ALA A 109 10.01 -12.85 3.20
N GLU A 110 10.79 -11.78 3.34
CA GLU A 110 11.28 -11.02 2.18
C GLU A 110 12.15 -11.88 1.24
N GLN A 111 12.94 -12.82 1.78
CA GLN A 111 13.81 -13.69 0.97
C GLN A 111 13.05 -14.65 0.06
N ILE A 112 11.78 -14.93 0.36
CA ILE A 112 10.93 -15.84 -0.42
C ILE A 112 9.85 -15.10 -1.21
N ARG A 113 9.88 -13.76 -1.20
CA ARG A 113 8.96 -12.93 -1.97
C ARG A 113 9.23 -13.14 -3.46
N LEU A 114 8.22 -13.63 -4.17
CA LEU A 114 8.24 -13.92 -5.61
C LEU A 114 8.01 -12.67 -6.46
#